data_AF-A0A5J5QTI9-F1
#
_entry.id   AF-A0A5J5QTI9-F1
#
_cell.length_a   1.000
_cell.length_b   1.000
_cell.length_c   1.000
_cell.angle_alpha   90.00
_cell.angle_beta   90.00
_cell.angle_gamma   90.00
#
_symmetry.space_group_name_H-M   'P 1'
#
loop_
_entity.id
_entity.type
_entity.pdbx_description
1 polymer ?
#
loop_
_entity_poly.entity_id
_entity_poly.type
_entity_poly.pdbx_seq_one_letter_code
_entity_poly.pdbx_strand_id
1 'polypeptide(L)'
;MLLSTFSKLYIVEQYSIGNFPVQGRVPKLEDCLLSVLNVVVTMDEIRQAVFSMAPLKAPGVDGFHAKFYQGNWDIVGNSVFKIVRHVYIGGPLDLRLKKTLLVFIPKSLGVESIN
;
A
#
# COMPACT_ATOMS: atom_id res chain seq x y z
N MET A 1 24.15 -9.09 -15.37
CA MET A 1 24.96 -8.00 -14.78
C MET A 1 24.13 -7.06 -13.89
N LEU A 2 22.94 -6.58 -14.31
CA LEU A 2 22.05 -5.79 -13.43
C LEU A 2 21.43 -6.62 -12.28
N LEU A 3 20.81 -7.77 -12.59
CA LEU A 3 20.18 -8.65 -11.58
C LEU A 3 21.14 -9.11 -10.48
N SER A 4 22.40 -9.39 -10.83
CA SER A 4 23.44 -9.79 -9.87
C SER A 4 23.82 -8.67 -8.90
N THR A 5 23.79 -7.41 -9.34
CA THR A 5 24.07 -6.24 -8.48
C THR A 5 22.93 -6.01 -7.49
N PHE A 6 21.66 -6.09 -7.96
CA PHE A 6 20.49 -5.94 -7.09
C PHE A 6 20.35 -7.11 -6.10
N SER A 7 20.63 -8.34 -6.54
CA SER A 7 20.66 -9.52 -5.66
C SER A 7 21.56 -9.30 -4.45
N LYS A 8 22.75 -8.72 -4.63
CA LYS A 8 23.67 -8.45 -3.51
C LYS A 8 23.23 -7.33 -2.58
N LEU A 9 22.46 -6.35 -3.07
CA LEU A 9 22.01 -5.19 -2.29
C LEU A 9 20.76 -5.47 -1.45
N TYR A 10 19.88 -6.36 -1.93
CA TYR A 10 18.57 -6.61 -1.31
C TYR A 10 18.42 -8.03 -0.73
N ILE A 11 19.44 -8.88 -0.86
CA ILE A 11 19.52 -10.15 -0.13
C ILE A 11 20.38 -9.93 1.10
N VAL A 12 19.77 -10.07 2.26
CA VAL A 12 20.49 -10.22 3.52
C VAL A 12 20.96 -11.67 3.58
N GLU A 13 22.28 -11.90 3.44
CA GLU A 13 22.84 -13.26 3.43
C GLU A 13 22.73 -13.97 4.78
N GLN A 14 22.45 -13.27 5.88
CA GLN A 14 22.21 -13.88 7.20
C GLN A 14 21.19 -13.09 8.02
N TYR A 15 20.01 -13.68 8.24
CA TYR A 15 19.06 -13.21 9.24
C TYR A 15 19.58 -13.62 10.63
N SER A 16 20.48 -12.83 11.22
CA SER A 16 20.62 -12.86 12.67
C SER A 16 19.36 -12.19 13.22
N ILE A 17 18.34 -12.97 13.60
CA ILE A 17 17.23 -12.45 14.39
C ILE A 17 17.88 -11.89 15.66
N GLY A 18 18.14 -10.59 15.69
CA GLY A 18 18.60 -9.93 16.90
C GLY A 18 17.59 -10.21 18.01
N ASN A 19 18.06 -10.34 19.26
CA ASN A 19 17.16 -10.39 20.40
C ASN A 19 16.44 -9.03 20.51
N PHE A 20 15.34 -8.89 19.79
CA PHE A 20 14.49 -7.71 19.89
C PHE A 20 13.82 -7.75 21.27
N PRO A 21 13.86 -6.66 22.04
CA PRO A 21 13.30 -6.61 23.41
C PRO A 21 11.78 -6.85 23.46
N VAL A 22 11.10 -6.94 22.31
CA VAL A 22 9.65 -7.08 22.19
C VAL A 22 9.31 -8.34 21.38
N GLN A 23 9.76 -9.51 21.84
CA GLN A 23 9.35 -10.76 21.23
C GLN A 23 8.02 -11.23 21.85
N GLY A 24 6.96 -11.29 21.04
CA GLY A 24 5.68 -11.92 21.41
C GLY A 24 4.74 -11.10 22.30
N ARG A 25 4.98 -9.80 22.53
CA ARG A 25 4.03 -8.93 23.25
C ARG A 25 3.45 -7.88 22.30
N VAL A 26 2.27 -8.16 21.76
CA VAL A 26 1.44 -7.16 21.08
C VAL A 26 0.60 -6.46 22.16
N PRO A 27 0.61 -5.12 22.26
CA PRO A 27 -0.24 -4.41 23.21
C PRO A 27 -1.71 -4.80 23.00
N LYS A 28 -2.46 -5.03 24.08
CA LYS A 28 -3.91 -5.16 23.98
C LYS A 28 -4.47 -3.81 23.56
N LEU A 29 -5.29 -3.82 22.52
CA LEU A 29 -6.01 -2.64 22.07
C LEU A 29 -7.13 -2.35 23.07
N GLU A 30 -7.33 -1.07 23.42
CA GLU A 30 -8.43 -0.67 24.28
C GLU A 30 -9.78 -0.96 23.61
N ASP A 31 -10.79 -1.32 24.40
CA ASP A 31 -12.13 -1.68 23.89
C ASP A 31 -12.78 -0.53 23.11
N CYS A 32 -12.52 0.71 23.51
CA CYS A 32 -12.98 1.89 22.79
C CYS A 32 -12.39 1.96 21.37
N LEU A 33 -11.11 1.64 21.20
CA LEU A 33 -10.43 1.67 19.90
C LEU A 33 -10.87 0.49 19.02
N LEU A 34 -11.08 -0.69 19.63
CA LEU A 34 -11.70 -1.83 18.94
C LEU A 34 -13.08 -1.49 18.39
N SER A 35 -13.89 -0.75 19.14
CA SER A 35 -15.23 -0.36 18.70
C SER A 35 -15.19 0.50 17.42
N VAL A 36 -14.22 1.42 17.31
CA VAL A 36 -14.03 2.28 16.14
C VAL A 36 -13.55 1.47 14.93
N LEU A 37 -12.64 0.52 15.13
CA LEU A 37 -12.11 -0.32 14.05
C LEU A 37 -13.13 -1.32 13.49
N ASN A 38 -14.16 -1.68 14.26
CA ASN A 38 -15.21 -2.60 13.85
C ASN A 38 -16.38 -1.92 13.10
N VAL A 39 -16.33 -0.60 12.91
CA VAL A 39 -17.36 0.13 12.17
C VAL A 39 -17.27 -0.19 10.68
N VAL A 40 -18.43 -0.24 10.02
CA VAL A 40 -18.52 -0.43 8.57
C VAL A 40 -17.98 0.80 7.86
N VAL A 41 -17.04 0.60 6.94
CA VAL A 41 -16.45 1.67 6.12
C VAL A 41 -17.52 2.43 5.32
N THR A 42 -17.40 3.75 5.32
CA THR A 42 -18.30 4.69 4.65
C THR A 42 -17.75 5.15 3.31
N MET A 43 -18.63 5.70 2.46
CA MET A 43 -18.23 6.28 1.17
C MET A 43 -17.23 7.44 1.35
N ASP A 44 -17.45 8.27 2.38
CA ASP A 44 -16.62 9.43 2.65
C ASP A 44 -15.23 9.03 3.13
N GLU A 45 -15.10 8.01 4.00
CA GLU A 45 -13.79 7.50 4.42
C GLU A 45 -12.98 6.97 3.22
N ILE A 46 -13.62 6.22 2.32
CA ILE A 46 -12.95 5.70 1.12
C ILE A 46 -12.56 6.84 0.19
N ARG A 47 -13.46 7.81 -0.03
CA ARG A 47 -13.14 9.00 -0.83
C ARG A 47 -11.95 9.74 -0.24
N GLN A 48 -11.98 10.03 1.05
CA GLN A 48 -10.88 10.72 1.74
C GLN A 48 -9.57 9.96 1.59
N ALA A 49 -9.58 8.63 1.78
CA ALA A 49 -8.39 7.80 1.60
C ALA A 49 -7.84 7.83 0.16
N VAL A 50 -8.70 7.82 -0.86
CA VAL A 50 -8.28 7.92 -2.27
C VAL A 50 -7.73 9.32 -2.57
N PHE A 51 -8.33 10.38 -2.02
CA PHE A 51 -7.93 11.76 -2.24
C PHE A 51 -6.70 12.18 -1.42
N SER A 52 -6.37 11.46 -0.34
CA SER A 52 -5.13 11.67 0.41
C SER A 52 -3.89 11.07 -0.29
N MET A 53 -4.08 10.28 -1.35
CA MET A 53 -2.97 9.72 -2.13
C MET A 53 -2.34 10.78 -3.02
N ALA A 54 -1.00 10.83 -3.06
CA ALA A 54 -0.30 11.70 -4.00
C ALA A 54 -0.66 11.30 -5.45
N PRO A 55 -1.15 12.24 -6.30
CA PRO A 55 -1.84 11.90 -7.55
C PRO A 55 -1.01 11.09 -8.56
N LEU A 56 0.31 11.31 -8.60
CA LEU A 56 1.24 10.72 -9.58
C LEU A 56 2.18 9.68 -8.96
N LYS A 57 1.75 8.99 -7.89
CA LYS A 57 2.48 7.79 -7.42
C LYS A 57 2.54 6.73 -8.52
N ALA A 58 3.51 5.83 -8.40
CA ALA A 58 3.68 4.70 -9.31
C ALA A 58 2.34 3.98 -9.53
N PRO A 59 1.97 3.70 -10.79
CA PRO A 59 0.69 3.07 -11.10
C PRO A 59 0.73 1.59 -10.68
N GLY A 60 -0.46 1.02 -10.53
CA GLY A 60 -0.60 -0.43 -10.37
C GLY A 60 -0.26 -1.19 -11.66
N VAL A 61 -0.48 -2.50 -11.63
CA VAL A 61 -0.36 -3.35 -12.84
C VAL A 61 -1.40 -3.00 -13.93
N ASP A 62 -2.38 -2.18 -13.59
CA ASP A 62 -3.41 -1.66 -14.48
C ASP A 62 -2.97 -0.39 -15.24
N GLY A 63 -1.85 0.23 -14.84
CA GLY A 63 -1.34 1.45 -15.45
C GLY A 63 -2.05 2.74 -15.02
N PHE A 64 -3.00 2.69 -14.09
CA PHE A 64 -3.70 3.90 -13.63
C PHE A 64 -3.05 4.50 -12.38
N HIS A 65 -2.84 5.81 -12.40
CA HIS A 65 -2.42 6.57 -11.21
C HIS A 65 -3.60 6.92 -10.31
N ALA A 66 -3.34 7.26 -9.05
CA ALA A 66 -4.37 7.78 -8.13
C ALA A 66 -5.14 8.98 -8.72
N LYS A 67 -4.47 9.83 -9.52
CA LYS A 67 -5.10 10.95 -10.24
C LYS A 67 -6.29 10.53 -11.11
N PHE A 68 -6.25 9.35 -11.71
CA PHE A 68 -7.35 8.84 -12.54
C PHE A 68 -8.62 8.66 -11.69
N TYR A 69 -8.51 8.01 -10.54
CA TYR A 69 -9.64 7.78 -9.63
C TYR A 69 -10.14 9.07 -8.99
N GLN A 70 -9.24 9.98 -8.63
CA GLN A 70 -9.59 11.30 -8.09
C GLN A 70 -10.36 12.14 -9.12
N GLY A 71 -9.88 12.18 -10.38
CA GLY A 71 -10.50 12.96 -11.44
C GLY A 71 -11.80 12.39 -12.00
N ASN A 72 -11.99 11.07 -11.94
CA ASN A 72 -13.18 10.38 -12.45
C ASN A 72 -14.08 9.84 -11.34
N TRP A 73 -13.98 10.39 -10.12
CA TRP A 73 -14.65 9.86 -8.94
C TRP A 73 -16.18 9.70 -9.12
N ASP A 74 -16.82 10.64 -9.82
CA ASP A 74 -18.26 10.60 -10.04
C ASP A 74 -18.70 9.39 -10.89
N ILE A 75 -17.77 8.84 -11.68
CA ILE A 75 -17.98 7.66 -12.52
C ILE A 75 -17.57 6.39 -11.79
N VAL A 76 -16.36 6.36 -11.21
CA VAL A 76 -15.75 5.14 -10.66
C VAL A 76 -15.95 4.94 -9.17
N GLY A 77 -16.31 5.99 -8.43
CA GLY A 77 -16.34 6.00 -6.96
C GLY A 77 -17.28 4.97 -6.36
N ASN A 78 -18.48 4.81 -6.94
CA ASN A 78 -19.43 3.80 -6.48
C ASN A 78 -18.90 2.37 -6.65
N SER A 79 -18.18 2.10 -7.75
CA SER A 79 -17.56 0.79 -8.00
C SER A 79 -16.44 0.51 -6.99
N VAL A 80 -15.59 1.51 -6.74
CA VAL A 80 -14.53 1.43 -5.72
C VAL A 80 -15.13 1.16 -4.33
N PHE A 81 -16.16 1.92 -3.93
CA PHE A 81 -16.85 1.73 -2.67
C PHE A 81 -17.43 0.34 -2.50
N LYS A 82 -18.13 -0.19 -3.53
CA LYS A 82 -18.70 -1.54 -3.47
C LYS A 82 -17.64 -2.61 -3.26
N ILE A 83 -16.51 -2.52 -3.96
CA ILE A 83 -15.40 -3.48 -3.83
C ILE A 83 -14.80 -3.43 -2.42
N VAL A 84 -14.44 -2.24 -1.95
CA VAL A 84 -13.81 -2.06 -0.64
C VAL A 84 -14.77 -2.48 0.47
N ARG A 85 -16.02 -2.03 0.44
CA ARG A 85 -17.04 -2.41 1.42
C ARG A 85 -17.26 -3.92 1.45
N HIS A 86 -17.30 -4.57 0.29
CA HIS A 86 -17.43 -6.03 0.21
C HIS A 86 -16.31 -6.75 0.97
N VAL A 87 -15.08 -6.28 0.84
CA VAL A 87 -13.93 -6.85 1.56
C VAL A 87 -14.01 -6.59 3.07
N TYR A 88 -14.39 -5.38 3.47
CA TYR A 88 -14.51 -5.01 4.89
C TYR A 88 -15.60 -5.80 5.64
N ILE A 89 -16.67 -6.22 4.96
CA ILE A 89 -17.72 -7.07 5.56
C ILE A 89 -17.40 -8.57 5.50
N GLY A 90 -16.17 -8.95 5.15
CA GLY A 90 -15.71 -10.35 5.12
C GLY A 90 -15.79 -11.04 3.77
N GLY A 91 -16.08 -10.31 2.68
CA GLY A 91 -16.04 -10.83 1.32
C GLY A 91 -14.61 -11.07 0.81
N PRO A 92 -14.42 -12.00 -0.15
CA PRO A 92 -13.11 -12.26 -0.72
C PRO A 92 -12.57 -11.07 -1.53
N LEU A 93 -11.28 -10.78 -1.37
CA LEU A 93 -10.57 -9.82 -2.22
C LEU A 93 -10.20 -10.47 -3.56
N ASP A 94 -10.61 -9.85 -4.67
CA ASP A 94 -10.24 -10.26 -6.03
C ASP A 94 -8.71 -10.35 -6.16
N LEU A 95 -8.21 -11.53 -6.57
CA LEU A 95 -6.78 -11.80 -6.73
C LEU A 95 -6.09 -10.86 -7.74
N ARG A 96 -6.84 -10.30 -8.70
CA ARG A 96 -6.31 -9.30 -9.64
C ARG A 96 -5.87 -8.02 -8.93
N LEU A 97 -6.52 -7.66 -7.83
CA LEU A 97 -6.17 -6.49 -7.00
C LEU A 97 -4.96 -6.76 -6.09
N LYS A 98 -4.55 -8.02 -5.92
CA LYS A 98 -3.38 -8.40 -5.11
C LYS A 98 -2.06 -8.36 -5.89
N LYS A 99 -2.10 -7.99 -7.18
CA LYS A 99 -0.92 -7.95 -8.03
C LYS A 99 -0.10 -6.69 -7.75
N THR A 100 1.14 -6.87 -7.30
CA THR A 100 2.10 -5.79 -7.08
C THR A 100 3.10 -5.72 -8.22
N LEU A 101 3.32 -4.52 -8.76
CA LEU A 101 4.38 -4.26 -9.74
C LEU A 101 5.70 -3.97 -9.00
N LEU A 102 6.69 -4.84 -9.15
CA LEU A 102 8.03 -4.62 -8.64
C LEU A 102 8.89 -3.95 -9.72
N VAL A 103 9.38 -2.75 -9.43
CA VAL A 103 10.27 -1.98 -10.31
C VAL A 103 11.56 -1.67 -9.58
N PHE A 104 12.68 -2.04 -10.18
CA PHE A 104 14.01 -1.69 -9.66
C PHE A 104 14.37 -0.28 -10.11
N ILE A 105 14.48 0.64 -9.16
CA ILE A 105 14.97 2.00 -9.42
C ILE A 105 16.48 2.00 -9.13
N PRO A 106 17.34 2.13 -10.16
CA PRO A 106 18.78 2.24 -9.92
C PRO A 106 19.06 3.52 -9.14
N LYS A 107 19.81 3.40 -8.04
CA LYS A 107 20.37 4.56 -7.34
C LYS A 107 21.61 5.01 -8.11
N SER A 108 21.68 6.28 -8.49
CA SER A 108 22.92 6.86 -8.99
C SER A 108 23.95 6.91 -7.86
N LEU A 109 25.18 6.49 -8.15
CA LEU A 109 26.35 6.76 -7.32
C LEU A 109 26.83 8.17 -7.66
N GLY A 110 26.24 9.18 -7.01
CA GLY A 110 26.68 10.57 -7.18
C GLY A 110 25.56 11.56 -6.91
N VAL A 111 25.79 12.44 -5.92
CA VAL A 111 25.08 13.70 -5.80
C VAL A 111 25.74 14.65 -6.79
N GLU A 112 25.15 14.86 -7.96
CA GLU A 112 25.48 16.04 -8.75
C GLU A 112 24.63 17.18 -8.17
N SER A 113 25.30 18.07 -7.45
CA SER A 113 24.77 19.36 -7.01
C SER A 113 24.21 20.09 -8.24
N ILE A 114 22.90 20.34 -8.23
CA ILE A 114 22.25 21.19 -9.21
C ILE A 114 22.70 22.63 -8.92
N ASN A 115 23.54 23.18 -9.81
CA ASN A 115 23.90 24.60 -9.84
C ASN A 115 22.75 25.45 -10.39
#